data_AF-A0A914KHU6-F1
#
_entry.id   AF-A0A914KHU6-F1
#
_cell.length_a   1.000
_cell.length_b   1.000
_cell.length_c   1.000
_cell.angle_alpha   90.00
_cell.angle_beta   90.00
_cell.angle_gamma   90.00
#
_symmetry.space_group_name_H-M   'P 1'
#
loop_
_entity.id
_entity.type
_entity.pdbx_description
1 polymer ?
#
loop_
_entity_poly.entity_id
_entity_poly.type
_entity_poly.pdbx_seq_one_letter_code
_entity_poly.pdbx_strand_id
1 'polypeptide(L)'
;MYGIDVDLIYAQIPFEKIETDFDIMDNEIIQWNKDKRSILALAGVRCLKNIINISPNQGLLVMLMRYVKLWAKNRLIYSNKAGYLSGHSLAIMSANICLEYPEATSLSFLIKQFFNVYKAWKWEDYPLKLVELVDANEEFENASKIVEPWSGTGSSQQRGTKNEGNDGTQMSIITPGFPEQNTTFNVNEFTLKRIVIELKRGSTLIERYSHQGATKIWDVLIKELDWKTHYNYFILILCRAGEFERNGPLECRH
;
A
#
# COMPACT_ATOMS: atom_id res chain seq x y z
N MET A 1 -10.47 -14.98 23.33
CA MET A 1 -10.04 -16.27 22.74
C MET A 1 -8.84 -15.99 21.84
N TYR A 2 -7.71 -16.66 22.09
CA TYR A 2 -6.37 -16.54 21.49
C TYR A 2 -5.62 -15.20 21.47
N GLY A 3 -6.26 -14.05 21.71
CA GLY A 3 -5.56 -12.75 21.75
C GLY A 3 -4.95 -12.35 20.40
N ILE A 4 -5.51 -12.88 19.31
CA ILE A 4 -5.13 -12.55 17.93
C ILE A 4 -6.18 -11.58 17.40
N ASP A 5 -5.72 -10.42 16.96
CA ASP A 5 -6.57 -9.46 16.27
C ASP A 5 -6.82 -9.95 14.83
N VAL A 6 -8.09 -10.05 14.45
CA VAL A 6 -8.52 -10.49 13.13
C VAL A 6 -9.47 -9.47 12.54
N ASP A 7 -9.11 -8.93 11.38
CA ASP A 7 -10.00 -8.12 10.56
C ASP A 7 -10.74 -9.04 9.58
N LEU A 8 -12.07 -9.06 9.65
CA LEU A 8 -12.92 -9.83 8.74
C LEU A 8 -13.53 -8.90 7.69
N ILE A 9 -13.30 -9.24 6.42
CA ILE A 9 -13.89 -8.55 5.27
C ILE A 9 -14.86 -9.52 4.59
N TYR A 10 -16.04 -9.03 4.27
CA TYR A 10 -17.05 -9.77 3.53
C TYR A 10 -17.09 -9.30 2.08
N ALA A 11 -17.23 -10.26 1.16
CA ALA A 11 -17.51 -10.01 -0.25
C ALA A 11 -18.54 -11.02 -0.75
N GLN A 12 -19.60 -10.52 -1.36
CA GLN A 12 -20.56 -11.32 -2.10
C GLN A 12 -20.00 -11.61 -3.50
N ILE A 13 -20.15 -12.83 -3.98
CA ILE A 13 -19.81 -13.23 -5.36
C ILE A 13 -21.08 -13.37 -6.21
N PRO A 14 -21.00 -13.23 -7.54
CA PRO A 14 -22.17 -13.29 -8.42
C PRO A 14 -22.68 -14.72 -8.71
N PHE A 15 -22.16 -15.73 -8.00
CA PHE A 15 -22.48 -17.14 -8.20
C PHE A 15 -23.33 -17.68 -7.05
N GLU A 16 -24.22 -18.64 -7.34
CA GLU A 16 -25.12 -19.26 -6.35
C GLU A 16 -24.37 -20.14 -5.34
N LYS A 17 -23.26 -20.75 -5.77
CA LYS A 17 -22.44 -21.65 -4.96
C LYS A 17 -20.95 -21.41 -5.21
N ILE A 18 -20.16 -21.60 -4.16
CA ILE A 18 -18.69 -21.66 -4.25
C ILE A 18 -18.30 -23.11 -4.50
N GLU A 19 -17.75 -23.39 -5.67
CA GLU A 19 -17.19 -24.71 -5.99
C GLU A 19 -15.83 -24.93 -5.27
N THR A 20 -15.42 -26.19 -5.16
CA THR A 20 -14.21 -26.57 -4.41
C THR A 20 -12.92 -26.04 -5.02
N ASP A 21 -12.93 -25.77 -6.33
CA ASP A 21 -11.83 -25.26 -7.14
C ASP A 21 -11.95 -23.75 -7.43
N PHE A 22 -12.75 -23.03 -6.63
CA PHE A 22 -12.95 -21.59 -6.78
C PHE A 22 -11.63 -20.82 -6.82
N ASP A 23 -11.35 -20.19 -7.96
CA ASP A 23 -10.22 -19.28 -8.12
C ASP A 23 -10.67 -17.83 -8.00
N ILE A 24 -10.29 -17.19 -6.90
CA ILE A 24 -10.52 -15.75 -6.68
C ILE A 24 -9.89 -14.85 -7.77
N MET A 25 -8.97 -15.36 -8.58
CA MET A 25 -8.35 -14.64 -9.69
C MET A 25 -9.18 -14.65 -10.97
N ASP A 26 -10.26 -15.43 -11.04
CA ASP A 26 -11.19 -15.42 -12.17
C ASP A 26 -11.81 -14.03 -12.34
N ASN A 27 -11.67 -13.46 -13.54
CA ASN A 27 -12.16 -12.13 -13.88
C ASN A 27 -13.69 -12.08 -13.92
N GLU A 28 -14.37 -13.21 -14.15
CA GLU A 28 -15.83 -13.30 -14.13
C GLU A 28 -16.41 -12.90 -12.76
N ILE A 29 -15.70 -13.20 -11.67
CA ILE A 29 -16.12 -12.83 -10.29
C ILE A 29 -16.27 -11.32 -10.16
N ILE A 30 -15.37 -10.54 -10.77
CA ILE A 30 -15.40 -9.08 -10.73
C ILE A 30 -16.37 -8.53 -11.78
N GLN A 31 -16.26 -9.03 -13.02
CA GLN A 31 -17.05 -8.57 -14.16
C GLN A 31 -18.56 -8.68 -13.90
N TRP A 32 -19.02 -9.76 -13.27
CA TRP A 32 -20.45 -9.98 -13.01
C TRP A 32 -20.91 -9.51 -11.64
N ASN A 33 -20.02 -8.97 -10.80
CA ASN A 33 -20.39 -8.50 -9.48
C ASN A 33 -21.20 -7.20 -9.58
N LYS A 34 -22.32 -7.15 -8.84
CA LYS A 34 -23.21 -5.98 -8.82
C LYS A 34 -23.03 -5.10 -7.58
N ASP A 35 -22.20 -5.52 -6.62
CA ASP A 35 -21.97 -4.78 -5.38
C ASP A 35 -20.58 -4.13 -5.34
N LYS A 36 -20.55 -2.80 -5.25
CA LYS A 36 -19.33 -1.99 -5.19
C LYS A 36 -18.42 -2.41 -4.03
N ARG A 37 -18.97 -2.73 -2.85
CA ARG A 37 -18.16 -3.09 -1.67
C ARG A 37 -17.47 -4.43 -1.87
N SER A 38 -18.19 -5.40 -2.43
CA SER A 38 -17.67 -6.72 -2.77
C SER A 38 -16.58 -6.66 -3.83
N ILE A 39 -16.76 -5.87 -4.89
CA ILE A 39 -15.71 -5.61 -5.90
C ILE A 39 -14.43 -5.11 -5.24
N LEU A 40 -14.53 -4.08 -4.39
CA LEU A 40 -13.36 -3.49 -3.71
C LEU A 40 -12.71 -4.45 -2.70
N ALA A 41 -13.50 -5.23 -1.97
CA ALA A 41 -13.00 -6.24 -1.04
C ALA A 41 -12.21 -7.34 -1.78
N LEU A 42 -12.74 -7.84 -2.89
CA LEU A 42 -12.09 -8.83 -3.74
C LEU A 42 -10.81 -8.27 -4.37
N ALA A 43 -10.85 -7.03 -4.84
CA ALA A 43 -9.70 -6.33 -5.41
C ALA A 43 -8.52 -6.27 -4.43
N GLY A 44 -8.78 -6.05 -3.13
CA GLY A 44 -7.75 -6.08 -2.10
C GLY A 44 -7.02 -7.42 -2.01
N VAL A 45 -7.76 -8.53 -2.05
CA VAL A 45 -7.17 -9.89 -2.00
C VAL A 45 -6.43 -10.21 -3.30
N ARG A 46 -7.04 -9.89 -4.44
CA ARG A 46 -6.48 -10.12 -5.78
C ARG A 46 -5.20 -9.30 -6.01
N CYS A 47 -5.14 -8.07 -5.51
CA CYS A 47 -3.97 -7.21 -5.58
C CYS A 47 -2.72 -7.88 -4.99
N LEU A 48 -2.81 -8.48 -3.81
CA LEU A 48 -1.68 -9.19 -3.20
C LEU A 48 -1.28 -10.43 -4.01
N LYS A 49 -2.26 -11.20 -4.50
CA LYS A 49 -2.00 -12.36 -5.37
C LYS A 49 -1.31 -11.94 -6.67
N ASN A 50 -1.77 -10.87 -7.32
CA ASN A 50 -1.13 -10.30 -8.52
C ASN A 50 0.32 -9.92 -8.25
N ILE A 51 0.60 -9.23 -7.14
CA ILE A 51 1.96 -8.85 -6.73
C ILE A 51 2.87 -10.09 -6.59
N ILE A 52 2.38 -11.14 -5.93
CA ILE A 52 3.15 -12.37 -5.72
C ILE A 52 3.36 -13.11 -7.05
N ASN A 53 2.33 -13.23 -7.88
CA ASN A 53 2.37 -13.98 -9.13
C ASN A 53 3.28 -13.35 -10.18
N ILE A 54 3.35 -12.02 -10.22
CA ILE A 54 4.20 -11.29 -11.18
C ILE A 54 5.68 -11.33 -10.76
N SER A 55 5.98 -11.53 -9.48
CA SER A 55 7.35 -11.44 -8.98
C SER A 55 8.22 -12.64 -9.38
N PRO A 56 9.43 -12.41 -9.95
CA PRO A 56 10.33 -13.49 -10.39
C PRO A 56 10.87 -14.34 -9.24
N ASN A 57 11.00 -13.75 -8.04
CA ASN A 57 11.40 -14.46 -6.83
C ASN A 57 10.49 -14.08 -5.66
N GLN A 58 9.49 -14.92 -5.39
CA GLN A 58 8.50 -14.70 -4.32
C GLN A 58 9.14 -14.67 -2.92
N GLY A 59 10.16 -15.51 -2.68
CA GLY A 59 10.87 -15.56 -1.40
C GLY A 59 11.59 -14.25 -1.09
N LEU A 60 12.34 -13.72 -2.06
CA LEU A 60 13.01 -12.42 -1.92
C LEU A 60 12.02 -11.27 -1.77
N LEU A 61 10.92 -11.28 -2.54
CA LEU A 61 9.85 -10.29 -2.41
C LEU A 61 9.29 -10.24 -0.99
N VAL A 62 8.91 -11.40 -0.43
CA VAL A 62 8.35 -11.47 0.93
C VAL A 62 9.33 -10.94 1.97
N MET A 63 10.62 -11.28 1.85
CA MET A 63 11.62 -10.79 2.78
C MET A 63 11.88 -9.29 2.62
N LEU A 64 11.90 -8.76 1.39
CA LEU A 64 12.01 -7.32 1.13
C LEU A 64 10.83 -6.57 1.74
N MET A 65 9.60 -7.04 1.49
CA MET A 65 8.37 -6.46 2.05
C MET A 65 8.39 -6.39 3.58
N ARG A 66 8.82 -7.47 4.25
CA ARG A 66 8.97 -7.51 5.71
C ARG A 66 9.98 -6.46 6.19
N TYR A 67 11.12 -6.38 5.53
CA TYR A 67 12.19 -5.46 5.89
C TYR A 67 11.78 -3.99 5.70
N VAL A 68 11.22 -3.63 4.54
CA VAL A 68 10.80 -2.25 4.28
C VAL A 68 9.60 -1.84 5.15
N LYS A 69 8.72 -2.79 5.52
CA LYS A 69 7.65 -2.52 6.49
C LYS A 69 8.21 -2.19 7.87
N LEU A 70 9.20 -2.94 8.34
CA LEU A 70 9.87 -2.65 9.62
C LEU A 70 10.57 -1.28 9.57
N TRP A 71 11.33 -1.02 8.50
CA TRP A 71 11.93 0.30 8.28
C TRP A 71 10.89 1.43 8.33
N ALA A 72 9.81 1.34 7.54
CA ALA A 72 8.81 2.39 7.47
C ALA A 72 8.12 2.64 8.82
N LYS A 73 7.86 1.58 9.61
CA LYS A 73 7.37 1.70 10.99
C LYS A 73 8.36 2.42 11.89
N ASN A 74 9.61 1.98 11.91
CA ASN A 74 10.65 2.55 12.78
C ASN A 74 11.00 3.98 12.41
N ARG A 75 10.73 4.40 11.16
CA ARG A 75 10.91 5.77 10.67
C ARG A 75 9.63 6.61 10.73
N LEU A 76 8.55 6.08 11.31
CA LEU A 76 7.25 6.75 11.50
C LEU A 76 6.60 7.25 10.18
N ILE A 77 6.79 6.50 9.09
CA ILE A 77 6.21 6.77 7.76
C ILE A 77 5.31 5.61 7.29
N TYR A 78 4.67 4.91 8.24
CA TYR A 78 3.75 3.79 7.98
C TYR A 78 2.39 4.06 8.63
N SER A 79 1.46 4.62 7.86
CA SER A 79 0.04 4.76 8.22
C SER A 79 -0.72 5.49 7.10
N ASN A 80 -1.56 4.78 6.34
CA ASN A 80 -2.39 5.42 5.30
C ASN A 80 -3.32 6.49 5.88
N LYS A 81 -3.87 6.25 7.08
CA LYS A 81 -4.77 7.19 7.76
C LYS A 81 -4.08 8.50 8.14
N ALA A 82 -2.77 8.46 8.39
CA ALA A 82 -1.96 9.65 8.67
C ALA A 82 -1.29 10.23 7.41
N GLY A 83 -1.69 9.79 6.21
CA GLY A 83 -1.15 10.27 4.95
C GLY A 83 0.24 9.74 4.60
N TYR A 84 0.62 8.57 5.13
CA TYR A 84 1.89 7.89 4.82
C TYR A 84 1.67 6.56 4.09
N LEU A 85 2.75 5.81 3.85
CA LEU A 85 2.71 4.55 3.12
C LEU A 85 1.89 3.48 3.86
N SER A 86 1.19 2.66 3.08
CA SER A 86 0.43 1.51 3.55
C SER A 86 1.19 0.19 3.31
N GLY A 87 0.65 -0.92 3.81
CA GLY A 87 1.16 -2.26 3.46
C GLY A 87 1.10 -2.53 1.95
N HIS A 88 0.01 -2.14 1.29
CA HIS A 88 -0.15 -2.28 -0.16
C HIS A 88 0.87 -1.43 -0.92
N SER A 89 1.05 -0.17 -0.51
CA SER A 89 2.02 0.74 -1.15
C SER A 89 3.44 0.17 -1.10
N LEU A 90 3.87 -0.33 0.07
CA LEU A 90 5.19 -0.95 0.23
C LEU A 90 5.32 -2.28 -0.53
N ALA A 91 4.24 -3.05 -0.66
CA ALA A 91 4.23 -4.29 -1.43
C ALA A 91 4.46 -4.01 -2.92
N ILE A 92 3.74 -3.03 -3.48
CA ILE A 92 3.90 -2.60 -4.88
C ILE A 92 5.30 -2.05 -5.11
N MET A 93 5.79 -1.17 -4.22
CA MET A 93 7.15 -0.65 -4.32
C MET A 93 8.20 -1.76 -4.29
N SER A 94 8.03 -2.78 -3.45
CA SER A 94 8.95 -3.92 -3.35
C SER A 94 8.90 -4.79 -4.61
N ALA A 95 7.70 -5.05 -5.13
CA ALA A 95 7.48 -5.84 -6.33
C ALA A 95 8.12 -5.19 -7.57
N ASN A 96 7.99 -3.87 -7.70
CA ASN A 96 8.64 -3.13 -8.80
C ASN A 96 10.16 -3.33 -8.79
N ILE A 97 10.80 -3.31 -7.61
CA ILE A 97 12.24 -3.58 -7.51
C ILE A 97 12.57 -5.02 -7.88
N CYS A 98 11.75 -6.00 -7.47
CA CYS A 98 11.94 -7.39 -7.91
C CYS A 98 11.79 -7.54 -9.43
N LEU A 99 10.89 -6.78 -10.07
CA LEU A 99 10.70 -6.81 -11.53
C LEU A 99 11.84 -6.12 -12.28
N GLU A 100 12.36 -5.01 -11.76
CA GLU A 100 13.47 -4.29 -12.36
C GLU A 100 14.80 -5.07 -12.26
N TYR A 101 14.92 -5.95 -11.24
CA TYR A 101 16.11 -6.77 -11.01
C TYR A 101 15.74 -8.27 -10.88
N PRO A 102 15.31 -8.93 -11.97
CA PRO A 102 14.78 -10.29 -11.91
C PRO A 102 15.82 -11.35 -11.53
N GLU A 103 17.07 -11.13 -11.92
CA GLU A 103 18.21 -12.02 -11.62
C GLU A 103 18.81 -11.79 -10.22
N ALA A 104 18.21 -10.93 -9.41
CA ALA A 104 18.71 -10.65 -8.07
C ALA A 104 18.60 -11.90 -7.17
N THR A 105 19.71 -12.30 -6.59
CA THR A 105 19.78 -13.41 -5.63
C THR A 105 19.99 -12.95 -4.18
N SER A 106 20.24 -11.64 -3.98
CA SER A 106 20.59 -11.06 -2.68
C SER A 106 19.57 -10.05 -2.22
N LEU A 107 19.02 -10.28 -1.02
CA LEU A 107 18.11 -9.33 -0.37
C LEU A 107 18.81 -8.00 -0.05
N SER A 108 20.09 -8.03 0.33
CA SER A 108 20.87 -6.79 0.56
C SER A 108 20.95 -5.92 -0.68
N PHE A 109 21.08 -6.56 -1.86
CA PHE A 109 21.07 -5.86 -3.13
C PHE A 109 19.70 -5.23 -3.40
N LEU A 110 18.60 -5.96 -3.23
CA LEU A 110 17.25 -5.43 -3.42
C LEU A 110 16.92 -4.29 -2.46
N ILE A 111 17.33 -4.38 -1.19
CA ILE A 111 17.20 -3.28 -0.23
C ILE A 111 17.96 -2.05 -0.73
N LYS A 112 19.20 -2.22 -1.20
CA LYS A 112 19.98 -1.11 -1.78
C LYS A 112 19.25 -0.47 -2.97
N GLN A 113 18.73 -1.27 -3.89
CA GLN A 113 18.02 -0.75 -5.06
C GLN A 113 16.72 -0.06 -4.69
N PHE A 114 15.95 -0.58 -3.73
CA PHE A 114 14.75 0.07 -3.21
C PHE A 114 15.03 1.53 -2.82
N PHE A 115 16.06 1.78 -2.01
CA PHE A 115 16.40 3.15 -1.62
C PHE A 115 16.96 3.98 -2.77
N ASN A 116 17.77 3.39 -3.65
CA ASN A 116 18.40 4.12 -4.75
C ASN A 116 17.42 4.54 -5.85
N VAL A 117 16.46 3.68 -6.20
CA VAL A 117 15.41 3.98 -7.16
C VAL A 117 14.48 5.05 -6.59
N TYR A 118 13.96 4.83 -5.38
CA TYR A 118 12.91 5.69 -4.83
C TYR A 118 13.41 7.02 -4.25
N LYS A 119 14.71 7.20 -3.97
CA LYS A 119 15.25 8.52 -3.54
C LYS A 119 15.13 9.60 -4.62
N ALA A 120 15.13 9.19 -5.88
CA ALA A 120 15.15 10.06 -7.06
C ALA A 120 13.89 9.89 -7.94
N TRP A 121 12.92 9.07 -7.51
CA TRP A 121 11.67 8.90 -8.23
C TRP A 121 10.90 10.22 -8.28
N LYS A 122 10.43 10.56 -9.48
CA LYS A 122 9.64 11.77 -9.76
C LYS A 122 8.16 11.49 -9.47
N TRP A 123 7.80 11.47 -8.19
CA TRP A 123 6.49 11.02 -7.70
C TRP A 123 5.28 11.79 -8.24
N GLU A 124 5.46 13.08 -8.55
CA GLU A 124 4.42 13.95 -9.09
C GLU A 124 4.20 13.71 -10.60
N ASP A 125 5.25 13.32 -11.32
CA ASP A 125 5.23 13.16 -12.77
C ASP A 125 4.88 11.73 -13.20
N TYR A 126 5.38 10.72 -12.46
CA TYR A 126 5.32 9.31 -12.87
C TYR A 126 4.67 8.43 -11.80
N PRO A 127 3.44 7.94 -12.04
CA PRO A 127 2.80 6.95 -11.17
C PRO A 127 3.59 5.63 -11.22
N LEU A 128 3.73 4.98 -10.06
CA LEU A 128 4.30 3.65 -9.97
C LEU A 128 3.24 2.60 -10.32
N LYS A 129 3.50 1.82 -11.37
CA LYS A 129 2.63 0.73 -11.87
C LYS A 129 3.49 -0.51 -12.11
N LEU A 130 2.95 -1.70 -11.81
CA LEU A 130 3.65 -2.98 -12.05
C LEU A 130 3.33 -3.59 -13.41
N VAL A 131 2.18 -3.21 -13.96
CA VAL A 131 1.66 -3.69 -15.24
C VAL A 131 1.12 -2.49 -15.99
N GLU A 132 1.09 -2.60 -17.31
CA GLU A 132 0.35 -1.64 -18.13
C GLU A 132 -1.15 -1.73 -17.80
N LEU A 133 -1.80 -0.57 -17.77
CA LEU A 133 -3.23 -0.52 -17.49
C LEU A 133 -3.98 -0.93 -18.75
N VAL A 134 -4.76 -2.01 -18.65
CA VAL A 134 -5.64 -2.46 -19.72
C VAL A 134 -6.87 -1.56 -19.74
N ASP A 135 -7.48 -1.34 -20.92
CA ASP A 135 -8.77 -0.67 -20.98
C ASP A 135 -9.81 -1.54 -20.26
N ALA A 136 -10.25 -1.09 -19.10
CA ALA A 136 -11.22 -1.79 -18.27
C ALA A 136 -12.54 -2.06 -19.01
N ASN A 137 -12.86 -1.33 -20.08
CA ASN A 137 -14.07 -1.55 -20.86
C ASN A 137 -14.01 -2.80 -21.75
N GLU A 138 -12.82 -3.36 -22.01
CA GLU A 138 -12.69 -4.59 -22.79
C GLU A 138 -12.92 -5.85 -21.93
N GLU A 139 -12.42 -5.85 -20.70
CA GLU A 139 -12.45 -7.03 -19.82
C GLU A 139 -13.46 -6.91 -18.67
N PHE A 140 -13.69 -5.69 -18.18
CA PHE A 140 -14.51 -5.38 -17.00
C PHE A 140 -15.65 -4.40 -17.31
N GLU A 141 -16.27 -4.49 -18.50
CA GLU A 141 -17.31 -3.55 -18.97
C GLU A 141 -18.44 -3.32 -17.95
N ASN A 142 -18.93 -4.39 -17.29
CA ASN A 142 -20.05 -4.28 -16.36
C ASN A 142 -19.59 -3.78 -15.00
N ALA A 143 -18.43 -4.23 -14.52
CA ALA A 143 -17.86 -3.76 -13.26
C ALA A 143 -17.42 -2.28 -13.35
N SER A 144 -16.98 -1.82 -14.52
CA SER A 144 -16.60 -0.42 -14.78
C SER A 144 -17.78 0.55 -14.71
N LYS A 145 -19.02 0.06 -14.91
CA LYS A 145 -20.25 0.84 -14.67
C LYS A 145 -20.54 1.06 -13.18
N ILE A 146 -19.90 0.29 -12.30
CA ILE A 146 -20.13 0.29 -10.84
C ILE A 146 -18.96 0.93 -10.09
N VAL A 147 -17.72 0.61 -10.50
CA VAL A 147 -16.49 1.11 -9.89
C VAL A 147 -15.57 1.67 -10.96
N GLU A 148 -15.25 2.95 -10.82
CA GLU A 148 -14.30 3.63 -11.71
C GLU A 148 -12.86 3.19 -11.38
N PRO A 149 -12.09 2.68 -12.36
CA PRO A 149 -10.66 2.44 -12.19
C PRO A 149 -9.89 3.75 -12.13
N TRP A 150 -8.62 3.69 -11.72
CA TRP A 150 -7.75 4.85 -11.68
C TRP A 150 -7.43 5.37 -13.09
N SER A 151 -7.77 6.64 -13.37
CA SER A 151 -7.67 7.25 -14.70
C SER A 151 -6.54 8.27 -14.88
N GLY A 152 -5.60 8.39 -13.92
CA GLY A 152 -4.46 9.31 -13.99
C GLY A 152 -4.77 10.78 -13.77
N THR A 153 -5.89 11.25 -14.30
CA THR A 153 -6.51 12.52 -13.93
C THR A 153 -7.35 12.25 -12.70
N GLY A 154 -7.04 12.90 -11.58
CA GLY A 154 -7.72 12.61 -10.31
C GLY A 154 -9.23 12.69 -10.45
N SER A 155 -9.88 11.52 -10.58
CA SER A 155 -11.31 11.41 -10.70
C SER A 155 -11.95 11.86 -9.40
N SER A 156 -13.06 12.57 -9.54
CA SER A 156 -13.76 13.21 -8.41
C SER A 156 -14.22 12.22 -7.33
N GLN A 157 -14.35 10.92 -7.64
CA GLN A 157 -14.73 9.88 -6.67
C GLN A 157 -13.60 9.47 -5.72
N GLN A 158 -12.32 9.65 -6.09
CA GLN A 158 -11.17 9.31 -5.24
C GLN A 158 -10.70 10.48 -4.36
N ARG A 159 -11.32 11.67 -4.51
CA ARG A 159 -10.99 12.88 -3.74
C ARG A 159 -12.09 13.18 -2.72
N GLY A 160 -11.76 13.06 -1.43
CA GLY A 160 -12.51 13.78 -0.40
C GLY A 160 -12.32 15.29 -0.61
N THR A 161 -13.42 16.01 -0.82
CA THR A 161 -13.55 17.49 -0.82
C THR A 161 -12.45 18.26 -1.56
N LYS A 162 -12.72 18.63 -2.81
CA LYS A 162 -11.93 19.59 -3.60
C LYS A 162 -11.75 20.92 -2.84
N ASN A 163 -10.51 21.29 -2.54
CA ASN A 163 -10.17 22.70 -2.34
C ASN A 163 -9.51 23.18 -3.63
N GLU A 164 -10.18 24.12 -4.30
CA GLU A 164 -9.69 24.78 -5.51
C GLU A 164 -8.44 25.60 -5.16
N GLY A 165 -7.25 25.08 -5.46
CA GLY A 165 -6.04 25.88 -5.30
C GLY A 165 -4.70 25.18 -5.52
N ASN A 166 -4.56 23.87 -5.27
CA ASN A 166 -3.26 23.20 -5.41
C ASN A 166 -3.35 21.65 -5.44
N ASP A 167 -4.09 21.08 -6.40
CA ASP A 167 -4.82 19.82 -6.17
C ASP A 167 -4.38 18.63 -7.06
N GLY A 168 -3.07 18.45 -7.28
CA GLY A 168 -2.49 17.26 -7.93
C GLY A 168 -2.20 16.14 -6.93
N THR A 169 -2.39 14.87 -7.31
CA THR A 169 -1.93 13.72 -6.49
C THR A 169 -0.42 13.79 -6.34
N GLN A 170 0.07 13.95 -5.12
CA GLN A 170 1.50 14.14 -4.83
C GLN A 170 2.31 12.85 -5.06
N MET A 171 1.67 11.71 -4.82
CA MET A 171 2.26 10.39 -4.94
C MET A 171 1.21 9.40 -5.44
N SER A 172 1.55 8.67 -6.50
CA SER A 172 0.65 7.69 -7.10
C SER A 172 1.32 6.31 -7.15
N ILE A 173 0.87 5.39 -6.30
CA ILE A 173 1.26 3.97 -6.32
C ILE A 173 0.01 3.14 -6.61
N ILE A 174 -0.06 2.56 -7.80
CA ILE A 174 -1.29 1.98 -8.35
C ILE A 174 -1.33 0.48 -8.12
N THR A 175 -2.47 -0.03 -7.63
CA THR A 175 -2.67 -1.48 -7.46
C THR A 175 -2.66 -2.19 -8.81
N PRO A 176 -2.04 -3.39 -8.91
CA PRO A 176 -2.15 -4.21 -10.10
C PRO A 176 -3.52 -4.92 -10.15
N GLY A 177 -4.22 -4.74 -11.27
CA GLY A 177 -5.50 -5.37 -11.56
C GLY A 177 -6.71 -4.53 -11.19
N PHE A 178 -7.80 -4.78 -11.91
CA PHE A 178 -9.02 -4.00 -11.83
C PHE A 178 -9.81 -4.22 -10.50
N PRO A 179 -10.50 -3.18 -10.01
CA PRO A 179 -10.33 -1.78 -10.39
C PRO A 179 -9.02 -1.25 -9.80
N GLU A 180 -8.19 -0.63 -10.64
CA GLU A 180 -6.94 -0.04 -10.19
C GLU A 180 -7.22 1.14 -9.27
N GLN A 181 -6.47 1.23 -8.17
CA GLN A 181 -6.61 2.30 -7.20
C GLN A 181 -5.25 2.85 -6.80
N ASN A 182 -5.20 4.16 -6.54
CA ASN A 182 -4.03 4.77 -5.94
C ASN A 182 -3.97 4.41 -4.45
N THR A 183 -2.98 3.65 -4.01
CA THR A 183 -2.80 3.27 -2.60
C THR A 183 -2.27 4.40 -1.71
N THR A 184 -1.83 5.51 -2.31
CA THR A 184 -1.25 6.68 -1.63
C THR A 184 -2.13 7.92 -1.77
N PHE A 185 -3.43 7.76 -1.93
CA PHE A 185 -4.39 8.85 -2.09
C PHE A 185 -4.43 9.87 -0.92
N ASN A 186 -4.03 9.46 0.29
CA ASN A 186 -3.93 10.35 1.47
C ASN A 186 -2.56 11.05 1.59
N VAL A 187 -1.58 10.73 0.73
CA VAL A 187 -0.26 11.38 0.77
C VAL A 187 -0.40 12.82 0.29
N ASN A 188 0.05 13.75 1.12
CA ASN A 188 0.10 15.18 0.81
C ASN A 188 1.56 15.64 0.67
N GLU A 189 1.75 16.92 0.35
CA GLU A 189 3.07 17.51 0.13
C GLU A 189 4.02 17.30 1.33
N PHE A 190 3.51 17.46 2.56
CA PHE A 190 4.32 17.32 3.78
C PHE A 190 4.73 15.88 4.05
N THR A 191 3.80 14.94 3.91
CA THR A 191 4.09 13.52 4.16
C THR A 191 4.96 12.95 3.05
N LEU A 192 4.76 13.35 1.79
CA LEU A 192 5.66 13.03 0.68
C LEU A 192 7.08 13.51 0.96
N LYS A 193 7.26 14.77 1.35
CA LYS A 193 8.58 15.31 1.72
C LYS A 193 9.27 14.45 2.79
N ARG A 194 8.54 14.03 3.82
CA ARG A 194 9.08 13.13 4.87
C ARG A 194 9.44 11.74 4.34
N ILE A 195 8.60 11.15 3.49
CA ILE A 195 8.90 9.86 2.83
C ILE A 195 10.21 9.97 2.02
N VAL A 196 10.34 11.01 1.20
CA VAL A 196 11.53 11.23 0.36
C VAL A 196 12.79 11.49 1.21
N ILE A 197 12.68 12.23 2.31
CA ILE A 197 13.79 12.43 3.26
C ILE A 197 14.29 11.10 3.81
N GLU A 198 13.40 10.21 4.22
CA GLU A 198 13.78 8.90 4.77
C GLU A 198 14.33 7.94 3.69
N LEU A 199 13.83 8.02 2.46
CA LEU A 199 14.39 7.28 1.31
C LEU A 199 15.82 7.76 0.99
N LYS A 200 16.04 9.08 0.93
CA LYS A 200 17.37 9.67 0.74
C LYS A 200 18.32 9.30 1.88
N ARG A 201 17.86 9.41 3.13
CA ARG A 201 18.62 8.97 4.32
C ARG A 201 19.04 7.51 4.16
N GLY A 202 18.12 6.63 3.75
CA GLY A 202 18.42 5.21 3.58
C GLY A 202 19.54 4.98 2.55
N SER A 203 19.45 5.63 1.39
CA SER A 203 20.50 5.54 0.36
C SER A 203 21.85 6.06 0.87
N THR A 204 21.88 7.21 1.55
CA THR A 204 23.12 7.75 2.14
C THR A 204 23.72 6.81 3.19
N LEU A 205 22.90 6.15 4.01
CA LEU A 205 23.39 5.17 4.98
C LEU A 205 23.99 3.94 4.29
N ILE A 206 23.34 3.43 3.24
CA ILE A 206 23.88 2.32 2.46
C ILE A 206 25.24 2.68 1.85
N GLU A 207 25.38 3.88 1.28
CA GLU A 207 26.64 4.37 0.73
C GLU A 207 27.72 4.48 1.82
N ARG A 208 27.38 5.13 2.95
CA ARG A 208 28.30 5.36 4.09
C ARG A 208 28.80 4.06 4.72
N TYR A 209 27.95 3.05 4.85
CA TYR A 209 28.28 1.78 5.51
C TYR A 209 28.59 0.64 4.53
N SER A 210 28.74 0.93 3.24
CA SER A 210 29.01 -0.07 2.19
C SER A 210 30.20 -0.98 2.47
N HIS A 211 31.27 -0.44 3.08
CA HIS A 211 32.48 -1.19 3.44
C HIS A 211 32.36 -2.02 4.74
N GLN A 212 31.30 -1.84 5.52
CA GLN A 212 31.11 -2.51 6.82
C GLN A 212 30.21 -3.75 6.74
N GLY A 213 29.83 -4.16 5.54
CA GLY A 213 29.01 -5.35 5.29
C GLY A 213 27.50 -5.13 5.46
N ALA A 214 26.73 -6.12 5.01
CA ALA A 214 25.28 -6.06 4.97
C ALA A 214 24.66 -5.86 6.36
N THR A 215 25.03 -6.67 7.36
CA THR A 215 24.42 -6.60 8.71
C THR A 215 24.44 -5.18 9.29
N LYS A 216 25.57 -4.48 9.15
CA LYS A 216 25.69 -3.10 9.65
C LYS A 216 24.73 -2.14 8.96
N ILE A 217 24.61 -2.25 7.63
CA ILE A 217 23.67 -1.44 6.84
C ILE A 217 22.24 -1.69 7.31
N TRP A 218 21.91 -2.95 7.60
CA TRP A 218 20.55 -3.32 7.96
C TRP A 218 20.16 -2.71 9.31
N ASP A 219 21.03 -2.85 10.31
CA ASP A 219 20.82 -2.32 11.66
C ASP A 219 20.63 -0.79 11.66
N VAL A 220 21.43 -0.06 10.87
CA VAL A 220 21.35 1.42 10.84
C VAL A 220 20.11 1.93 10.10
N LEU A 221 19.64 1.19 9.09
CA LEU A 221 18.46 1.56 8.32
C LEU A 221 17.19 1.46 9.18
N ILE A 222 17.04 0.35 9.92
CA ILE A 222 15.86 0.09 10.76
C ILE A 222 15.91 0.78 12.12
N LYS A 223 16.97 1.52 12.45
CA LYS A 223 17.05 2.24 13.72
C LYS A 223 15.83 3.17 13.91
N GLU A 224 15.15 3.02 15.05
CA GLU A 224 14.00 3.83 15.42
C GLU A 224 14.31 5.33 15.40
N LEU A 225 13.35 6.11 14.91
CA LEU A 225 13.40 7.56 14.99
C LEU A 225 13.06 7.99 16.42
N ASP A 226 14.05 8.57 17.10
CA ASP A 226 13.79 9.29 18.34
C ASP A 226 13.10 10.63 18.04
N TRP A 227 11.79 10.55 17.86
CA TRP A 227 10.97 11.69 17.47
C TRP A 227 10.98 12.81 18.53
N LYS A 228 11.25 12.49 19.79
CA LYS A 228 11.27 13.46 20.91
C LYS A 228 12.43 14.43 20.80
N THR A 229 13.59 13.96 20.32
CA THR A 229 14.79 14.77 20.13
C THR A 229 14.93 15.27 18.70
N HIS A 230 14.20 14.66 17.75
CA HIS A 230 14.26 15.05 16.34
C HIS A 230 13.55 16.38 16.03
N TYR A 231 12.52 16.74 16.79
CA TYR A 231 11.76 17.98 16.59
C TYR A 231 11.81 18.86 17.85
N ASN A 232 11.80 20.17 17.64
CA ASN A 232 11.84 21.15 18.72
C ASN A 232 10.46 21.43 19.33
N TYR A 233 9.39 21.21 18.55
CA TYR A 233 8.03 21.56 18.93
C TYR A 233 7.07 20.43 18.57
N PHE A 234 6.05 20.25 19.41
CA PHE A 234 5.04 19.21 19.25
C PHE A 234 3.65 19.75 19.55
N ILE A 235 2.65 19.19 18.87
CA ILE A 235 1.24 19.38 19.21
C ILE A 235 0.76 18.08 19.84
N LEU A 236 0.21 18.18 21.05
CA LEU A 236 -0.39 17.05 21.76
C LEU A 236 -1.90 17.02 21.50
N ILE A 237 -2.37 15.94 20.88
CA ILE A 237 -3.80 15.69 20.67
C ILE A 237 -4.25 14.65 21.71
N LEU A 238 -5.16 15.06 22.61
CA LEU A 238 -5.72 14.18 23.63
C LEU A 238 -7.16 13.81 23.27
N CYS A 239 -7.41 12.51 23.11
CA CYS A 239 -8.75 11.96 22.90
C CYS A 239 -9.18 11.22 24.17
N ARG A 240 -10.31 11.63 24.76
CA ARG A 240 -10.90 10.97 25.94
C ARG A 240 -12.30 10.48 25.59
N ALA A 241 -12.55 9.19 25.79
CA ALA A 241 -13.90 8.64 25.82
C ALA A 241 -14.40 8.62 27.28
N GLY A 242 -15.68 8.88 27.52
CA GLY A 242 -16.31 8.66 28.82
C GLY A 242 -16.35 7.16 29.16
N GLU A 243 -16.53 6.81 30.44
CA GLU A 243 -16.74 5.41 30.84
C GLU A 243 -17.98 4.86 30.12
N PHE A 244 -17.80 3.72 29.46
CA PHE A 244 -18.86 3.02 28.75
C PHE A 244 -19.73 2.31 29.80
N GLU A 245 -20.81 2.93 30.26
CA GLU A 245 -21.83 2.24 31.07
C GLU A 245 -22.45 1.12 30.21
N ARG A 246 -22.12 -0.14 30.53
CA ARG A 246 -22.86 -1.31 30.02
C ARG A 246 -24.23 -1.38 30.69
N ASN A 247 -25.15 -0.50 30.31
CA ASN A 247 -26.54 -0.62 30.76
C ASN A 247 -27.33 -1.49 29.77
N GLY A 248 -27.55 -2.75 30.16
CA GLY A 248 -28.67 -3.58 29.71
C GLY A 248 -28.39 -4.55 28.55
N PRO A 249 -29.05 -5.72 28.53
CA PRO A 249 -28.93 -6.69 27.45
C PRO A 249 -29.51 -6.13 26.15
N LEU A 250 -28.78 -6.32 25.06
CA LEU A 250 -29.27 -6.09 23.71
C LEU A 250 -30.41 -7.08 23.42
N GLU A 251 -31.65 -6.65 23.60
CA GLU A 251 -32.78 -7.35 23.00
C GLU A 251 -32.77 -7.09 21.49
N CYS A 252 -32.39 -8.10 20.71
CA CYS A 252 -32.71 -8.16 19.30
C CYS A 252 -34.23 -8.25 19.15
N ARG A 253 -34.87 -7.19 18.65
CA ARG A 253 -36.22 -7.30 18.09
C ARG A 253 -36.11 -7.75 16.64
N HIS A 254 -36.72 -8.90 16.37
CA HIS A 254 -36.99 -9.46 15.05
C HIS A 254 -37.87 -8.54 14.21
#